data_AF-A0A2P6TBS1-F1
#
_entry.id   AF-A0A2P6TBS1-F1
#
_cell.length_a   1.000
_cell.length_b   1.000
_cell.length_c   1.000
_cell.angle_alpha   90.00
_cell.angle_beta   90.00
_cell.angle_gamma   90.00
#
_symmetry.space_group_name_H-M   'P 1'
#
loop_
_entity.id
_entity.type
_entity.pdbx_description
1 polymer ?
#
loop_
_entity_poly.entity_id
_entity_poly.type
_entity_poly.pdbx_seq_one_letter_code
_entity_poly.pdbx_strand_id
1 'polypeptide(L)'
;MIIPVRCFTCGKVIGNKWETYLDLLQAEYSEGDAMDALGLNRYCCRRMIMTHVDLIEKLLNYNTLERNPVQQREQREQPAQQQQQQQQQQQQGGQ
;
A
#
# COMPACT_ATOMS: atom_id res chain seq x y z
N MET A 1 0.88 -6.25 -4.81
CA MET A 1 1.69 -6.13 -3.58
C MET A 1 3.09 -6.52 -3.97
N ILE A 2 4.11 -6.10 -3.23
CA ILE A 2 5.52 -6.33 -3.60
C ILE A 2 5.83 -7.82 -3.81
N ILE A 3 6.74 -8.10 -4.73
CA ILE A 3 7.18 -9.46 -5.08
C ILE A 3 7.71 -10.21 -3.84
N PRO A 4 7.42 -11.53 -3.68
CA PRO A 4 7.98 -12.29 -2.56
C PRO A 4 9.51 -12.34 -2.60
N VAL A 5 10.14 -12.16 -1.43
CA VAL A 5 11.60 -12.21 -1.27
C VAL A 5 12.17 -13.56 -1.72
N ARG A 6 11.47 -14.66 -1.44
CA ARG A 6 11.84 -16.04 -1.81
C ARG A 6 10.68 -16.77 -2.48
N CYS A 7 11.01 -17.74 -3.32
CA CYS A 7 10.02 -18.66 -3.87
C CYS A 7 9.33 -19.48 -2.77
N PHE A 8 8.00 -19.54 -2.81
CA PHE A 8 7.20 -20.31 -1.85
C PHE A 8 7.45 -21.83 -1.89
N THR A 9 7.99 -22.37 -2.97
CA THR A 9 8.28 -23.81 -3.10
C THR A 9 9.76 -24.11 -2.91
N CYS A 10 10.62 -23.42 -3.65
CA CYS A 10 12.04 -23.77 -3.76
C CYS A 10 12.94 -23.00 -2.77
N GLY A 11 12.41 -21.99 -2.07
CA GLY A 11 13.18 -21.14 -1.13
C GLY A 11 14.26 -20.26 -1.78
N LYS A 12 14.47 -20.35 -3.10
CA LYS A 12 15.42 -19.52 -3.86
C LYS A 12 15.06 -18.05 -3.71
N VAL A 13 16.05 -17.18 -3.54
CA VAL A 13 15.86 -15.72 -3.50
C VAL A 13 15.42 -15.24 -4.88
N ILE A 14 14.32 -14.49 -4.92
CA ILE A 14 13.68 -13.98 -6.15
C ILE A 14 13.47 -12.47 -6.10
N GLY A 15 13.24 -11.88 -4.92
CA GLY A 15 12.84 -10.47 -4.84
C GLY A 15 13.84 -9.48 -5.45
N ASN A 16 15.12 -9.85 -5.52
CA ASN A 16 16.17 -9.01 -6.14
C ASN A 16 16.22 -9.10 -7.68
N LYS A 17 15.35 -9.87 -8.32
CA LYS A 17 15.35 -10.11 -9.78
C LYS A 17 14.22 -9.42 -10.53
N TRP A 18 13.27 -8.83 -9.81
CA TRP A 18 12.07 -8.23 -10.41
C TRP A 18 12.38 -7.04 -11.30
N GLU A 19 13.16 -6.07 -10.81
CA GLU A 19 13.53 -4.89 -11.61
C GLU A 19 14.26 -5.29 -12.89
N THR A 20 15.27 -6.16 -12.79
CA THR A 20 16.00 -6.65 -13.96
C THR A 20 15.11 -7.42 -14.95
N TYR A 21 14.07 -8.11 -14.46
CA TYR A 21 13.08 -8.75 -15.34
C TYR A 21 12.30 -7.70 -16.14
N LEU A 22 11.85 -6.62 -15.50
CA LEU A 22 11.16 -5.52 -16.18
C LEU A 22 12.07 -4.83 -17.21
N ASP A 23 13.33 -4.58 -16.86
CA ASP A 23 14.32 -3.99 -17.78
C ASP A 23 14.52 -4.87 -19.04
N LEU A 24 14.56 -6.20 -18.87
CA LEU A 24 14.68 -7.14 -19.99
C LEU A 24 13.44 -7.12 -20.89
N LEU A 25 12.23 -7.04 -20.31
CA LEU A 25 10.99 -6.92 -21.09
C LEU A 25 10.93 -5.59 -21.85
N GLN A 26 11.41 -4.50 -21.26
CA GLN A 26 11.51 -3.20 -21.95
C GLN A 26 12.50 -3.24 -23.11
N ALA A 27 13.54 -4.08 -23.02
CA ALA A 27 14.49 -4.36 -24.09
C ALA A 27 13.97 -5.37 -25.13
N GLU A 28 12.66 -5.65 -25.16
CA GLU A 28 11.98 -6.57 -26.09
C GLU A 28 12.44 -8.05 -26.00
N TYR A 29 12.93 -8.50 -24.86
CA TYR A 29 13.14 -9.93 -24.62
C TYR A 29 11.80 -10.65 -24.42
N SER A 30 11.74 -11.92 -24.85
CA SER A 30 10.60 -12.78 -24.51
C SER A 30 10.59 -13.08 -23.00
N GLU A 31 9.41 -13.27 -22.40
CA GLU A 31 9.29 -13.57 -20.96
C GLU A 31 10.10 -14.82 -20.56
N GLY A 32 10.14 -15.82 -21.45
CA GLY A 32 10.92 -17.04 -21.27
C GLY A 32 12.41 -16.75 -21.20
N ASP A 33 12.95 -16.08 -22.23
CA ASP A 33 14.37 -15.75 -22.33
C ASP A 33 14.83 -14.82 -21.21
N ALA A 34 13.98 -13.87 -20.80
CA ALA A 34 14.26 -13.00 -19.67
C ALA A 34 14.40 -13.78 -18.36
N MET A 35 13.49 -14.74 -18.09
CA MET A 35 13.59 -15.61 -16.90
C MET A 35 14.81 -16.54 -16.96
N ASP A 36 15.20 -17.00 -18.16
CA ASP A 36 16.40 -17.80 -18.37
C ASP A 36 17.68 -17.01 -18.12
N ALA A 37 17.76 -15.78 -18.62
CA ALA A 37 18.87 -14.85 -18.36
C ALA A 37 19.04 -14.57 -16.86
N LEU A 38 17.94 -14.54 -16.10
CA LEU A 38 17.95 -14.38 -14.64
C LEU A 38 18.31 -15.68 -13.88
N GLY A 39 18.52 -16.80 -14.58
CA GLY A 39 18.86 -18.10 -14.02
C GLY A 39 17.69 -18.77 -13.26
N LEU A 40 16.45 -18.50 -13.66
CA LEU A 40 15.25 -19.09 -13.05
C LEU A 40 14.86 -20.40 -13.75
N ASN A 41 15.69 -21.43 -13.63
CA ASN A 41 15.48 -22.67 -14.39
C ASN A 41 14.24 -23.48 -13.94
N ARG A 42 13.91 -23.46 -12.64
CA ARG A 42 12.79 -24.24 -12.09
C ARG A 42 11.46 -23.51 -12.27
N TYR A 43 10.44 -24.22 -12.76
CA TYR A 43 9.08 -23.70 -12.98
C TYR A 43 8.48 -23.04 -11.73
N CYS A 44 8.74 -23.59 -10.55
CA CYS A 44 8.21 -23.07 -9.29
C CYS A 44 8.79 -21.70 -8.91
N CYS A 45 10.01 -21.40 -9.35
CA CYS A 45 10.64 -20.12 -9.16
C CYS A 45 10.21 -19.15 -10.30
N ARG A 46 9.99 -19.63 -11.55
CA ARG A 46 9.44 -18.84 -12.67
C ARG A 46 8.04 -18.28 -12.43
N ARG A 47 7.12 -19.12 -11.93
CA ARG A 47 5.73 -18.69 -11.65
C ARG A 47 5.67 -17.47 -10.71
N MET A 48 6.65 -17.31 -9.82
CA MET A 48 6.70 -16.19 -8.88
C MET A 48 6.96 -14.85 -9.55
N ILE A 49 7.63 -14.85 -10.70
CA ILE A 49 7.88 -13.65 -11.52
C ILE A 49 6.76 -13.49 -12.55
N MET A 50 6.47 -14.55 -13.30
CA MET A 50 5.52 -14.52 -14.42
C MET A 50 4.11 -14.10 -14.00
N THR A 51 3.64 -14.52 -12.83
CA THR A 51 2.29 -14.19 -12.35
C THR A 51 2.27 -13.05 -11.31
N HIS A 52 3.38 -12.34 -11.13
CA HIS A 52 3.45 -11.26 -10.16
C HIS A 52 2.70 -10.02 -10.67
N VAL A 53 1.89 -9.41 -9.80
CA VAL A 53 1.19 -8.15 -10.08
C VAL A 53 1.52 -7.15 -8.98
N ASP A 54 2.26 -6.10 -9.35
CA ASP A 54 2.66 -5.09 -8.39
C ASP A 54 1.58 -4.04 -8.12
N LEU A 55 0.66 -4.39 -7.21
CA LEU A 55 -0.35 -3.46 -6.73
C LEU A 55 0.18 -2.36 -5.79
N ILE A 56 1.45 -2.39 -5.35
CA ILE A 56 1.91 -1.42 -4.32
C ILE A 56 1.83 0.02 -4.82
N GLU A 57 2.21 0.25 -6.08
CA GLU A 57 2.22 1.58 -6.69
C GLU A 57 0.85 2.24 -6.65
N LYS A 58 -0.20 1.45 -6.87
CA LYS A 58 -1.59 1.95 -6.83
C LYS A 58 -2.07 2.19 -5.40
N LEU A 59 -1.64 1.35 -4.45
CA LEU A 59 -2.05 1.47 -3.05
C LEU A 59 -1.35 2.62 -2.33
N LEU A 60 -0.12 2.97 -2.71
CA LEU A 60 0.63 4.09 -2.14
C LEU A 60 -0.06 5.45 -2.33
N ASN A 61 -0.97 5.57 -3.30
CA ASN A 61 -1.76 6.78 -3.52
C ASN A 61 -2.83 7.01 -2.44
N TYR A 62 -3.13 6.02 -1.59
CA TYR A 62 -4.13 6.14 -0.55
C TYR A 62 -3.46 6.34 0.81
N ASN A 63 -3.59 7.53 1.37
CA ASN A 63 -3.13 7.82 2.73
C ASN A 63 -4.29 7.72 3.74
N THR A 64 -4.20 6.75 4.65
CA THR A 64 -5.23 6.55 5.70
C THR A 64 -5.22 7.63 6.78
N LEU A 65 -4.13 8.41 6.88
CA LEU A 65 -3.95 9.48 7.84
C LEU A 65 -4.28 10.86 7.27
N GLU A 66 -4.78 10.95 6.04
CA GLU A 66 -5.39 12.19 5.55
C GLU A 66 -6.59 12.53 6.43
N ARG A 67 -6.33 13.35 7.46
CA ARG A 67 -7.37 13.97 8.25
C ARG A 67 -8.20 14.83 7.31
N ASN A 68 -9.40 14.37 7.00
CA ASN A 68 -10.38 15.16 6.27
C ASN A 68 -10.50 16.54 6.95
N PRO A 69 -10.18 17.66 6.26
CA PRO A 69 -10.20 18.98 6.88
C PRO A 69 -11.56 19.35 7.47
N VAL A 70 -12.64 18.71 7.00
CA VAL A 70 -14.00 18.81 7.54
C VAL A 70 -14.06 18.25 8.97
N GLN A 71 -13.54 17.04 9.21
CA GLN A 71 -13.55 16.40 10.53
C GLN A 71 -12.71 17.15 11.57
N GLN A 72 -11.64 17.83 11.14
CA GLN A 72 -10.82 18.67 12.04
C GLN A 72 -11.54 19.94 12.49
N ARG A 73 -12.40 20.53 11.64
CA ARG A 73 -13.19 21.72 11.99
C ARG A 73 -14.30 21.35 12.97
N GLU A 74 -15.00 20.26 12.70
CA GLU A 74 -16.06 19.74 13.57
C GLU A 74 -15.55 19.40 14.98
N GLN A 75 -14.36 18.79 15.10
CA GLN A 75 -13.76 18.46 16.39
C GLN A 75 -13.28 19.69 17.21
N ARG A 76 -12.93 20.81 16.54
CA ARG A 76 -12.59 22.06 17.25
C ARG A 76 -13.82 22.84 17.71
N GLU A 77 -14.93 22.71 17.00
CA GLU A 77 -16.18 23.45 17.28
C GLU A 77 -17.02 22.80 18.39
N GLN A 78 -16.98 21.46 18.52
CA GLN A 78 -17.73 20.69 19.52
C GLN A 78 -17.47 21.09 21.00
N PRO A 79 -16.22 21.31 21.47
CA PRO A 79 -16.00 21.71 22.87
C PRO A 79 -16.52 23.13 23.19
N ALA A 80 -16.59 24.04 22.21
CA ALA A 80 -17.09 25.40 22.41
C ALA A 80 -18.61 25.44 22.57
N GLN A 81 -19.35 24.63 21.79
CA GLN A 81 -20.81 24.55 21.88
C GLN A 81 -21.27 23.87 23.18
N GLN A 82 -20.56 22.85 23.66
CA GLN A 82 -20.85 22.21 24.96
C GLN A 82 -20.63 23.13 26.15
N GLN A 83 -19.58 23.96 26.14
CA GLN A 83 -19.36 24.97 27.18
C GLN A 83 -20.44 26.05 27.18
N GLN A 84 -20.90 26.50 26.00
CA GLN A 84 -22.00 27.46 25.89
C GLN A 84 -23.33 26.89 26.38
N GLN A 85 -23.65 25.63 26.07
CA GLN A 85 -24.85 24.97 26.59
C GLN A 85 -24.80 24.76 28.11
N GLN A 86 -23.65 24.38 28.68
CA GLN A 86 -23.51 24.25 30.13
C GLN A 86 -23.64 25.60 30.85
N GLN A 87 -23.10 26.68 30.29
CA GLN A 87 -23.28 28.03 30.86
C GLN A 87 -24.74 28.51 30.80
N GLN A 88 -25.48 28.18 29.73
CA GLN A 88 -26.91 28.52 29.63
C GLN A 88 -27.77 27.72 30.61
N GLN A 89 -27.46 26.45 30.86
CA GLN A 89 -28.19 25.62 31.83
C GLN A 89 -27.95 26.07 33.29
N GLN A 90 -26.73 26.50 33.62
CA GLN A 90 -26.41 27.04 34.96
C GLN A 90 -27.15 28.36 35.26
N GLN A 91 -27.44 29.17 34.23
CA GLN A 91 -28.21 30.42 34.40
C GLN A 91 -29.72 30.18 34.57
N GLN A 92 -30.24 29.03 34.11
CA GLN A 92 -31.67 28.70 34.18
C GLN A 92 -32.05 27.93 35.45
N GLY A 93 -31.10 27.26 36.12
CA GLY A 93 -31.35 26.48 37.34
C GLY A 93 -31.18 27.24 38.67
N GLY A 94 -31.01 28.57 38.64
CA GLY A 94 -30.74 29.40 39.81
C GLY A 94 -31.91 30.26 40.33
N GLN A 95 -33.17 29.85 40.08
CA GLN A 95 -34.37 30.47 40.65
C GLN A 95 -35.02 29.54 41.67
#